data_AF-A0A327JP69-F1
#
_entry.id   AF-A0A327JP69-F1
#
_cell.length_a   1.000
_cell.length_b   1.000
_cell.length_c   1.000
_cell.angle_alpha   90.00
_cell.angle_beta   90.00
_cell.angle_gamma   90.00
#
_symmetry.space_group_name_H-M   'P 1'
#
loop_
_entity.id
_entity.type
_entity.pdbx_description
1 polymer ?
#
loop_
_entity_poly.entity_id
_entity_poly.type
_entity_poly.pdbx_seq_one_letter_code
_entity_poly.pdbx_strand_id
1 'polypeptide(L)'
;MPQPDRHPEETRAGGLAPLAVLPVFVPLRGQRAVVIGGNAGAAWKARLLASAGARVDVIADEMSDEMRAAPQSVPDGIVVLHARGWRPDDLEAARVVIVAVEDEAEAQAAVAAARRAGAIVNAVDRPHLCDVQFGAIVNRSPLVVGISTDGAAPVLAQTLRSKIEALIPVGLARWLDAAKAWRAEVAGRFVTMTARRAFWQRFADRAFLEPDRCPTRDDLDDLLAGDAGASEGAITLVGAGPGAPELMTLKAVRALR
;
A
#
# COMPACT_ATOMS: atom_id res chain seq x y z
N MET A 1 15.46 -24.80 51.65
CA MET A 1 14.59 -23.73 51.11
C MET A 1 13.99 -24.23 49.81
N PRO A 2 12.67 -24.26 49.63
CA PRO A 2 12.08 -24.72 48.37
C PRO A 2 12.30 -23.64 47.29
N GLN A 3 12.70 -24.07 46.09
CA GLN A 3 12.76 -23.20 44.92
C GLN A 3 11.34 -22.70 44.60
N PRO A 4 11.15 -21.41 44.25
CA PRO A 4 9.87 -20.94 43.78
C PRO A 4 9.56 -21.60 42.43
N ASP A 5 8.39 -22.24 42.34
CA ASP A 5 7.81 -22.72 41.10
C ASP A 5 7.74 -21.55 40.12
N ARG A 6 8.58 -21.61 39.08
CA ARG A 6 8.49 -20.70 37.95
C ARG A 6 7.40 -21.24 37.04
N HIS A 7 6.19 -20.76 37.23
CA HIS A 7 5.18 -20.82 36.17
C HIS A 7 5.54 -19.74 35.14
N PRO A 8 5.99 -20.09 33.92
CA PRO A 8 6.04 -19.10 32.86
C PRO A 8 4.60 -18.67 32.58
N GLU A 9 4.22 -17.48 33.03
CA GLU A 9 3.06 -16.82 32.48
C GLU A 9 3.37 -16.55 31.00
N GLU A 10 2.66 -17.22 30.11
CA GLU A 10 2.62 -16.85 28.70
C GLU A 10 2.22 -15.38 28.63
N THR A 11 3.22 -14.52 28.43
CA THR A 11 2.99 -13.14 28.07
C THR A 11 2.31 -13.21 26.72
N ARG A 12 0.98 -13.13 26.70
CA ARG A 12 0.22 -12.86 25.48
C ARG A 12 0.68 -11.48 25.04
N ALA A 13 1.75 -11.42 24.27
CA ALA A 13 2.06 -10.26 23.43
C ALA A 13 0.73 -9.93 22.74
N GLY A 14 0.18 -8.75 23.04
CA GLY A 14 -1.19 -8.41 22.66
C GLY A 14 -1.43 -8.80 21.21
N GLY A 15 -2.26 -9.82 20.99
CA GLY A 15 -2.51 -10.34 19.67
C GLY A 15 -3.06 -9.25 18.75
N LEU A 16 -3.04 -9.49 17.44
CA LEU A 16 -3.71 -8.58 16.51
C LEU A 16 -5.16 -8.38 16.96
N ALA A 17 -5.51 -7.13 17.23
CA ALA A 17 -6.89 -6.75 17.45
C ALA A 17 -7.72 -7.03 16.18
N PRO A 18 -9.04 -7.22 16.30
CA PRO A 18 -9.92 -7.37 15.14
C PRO A 18 -9.72 -6.23 14.13
N LEU A 19 -9.63 -6.59 12.84
CA LEU A 19 -9.57 -5.64 11.73
C LEU A 19 -10.91 -5.63 11.01
N ALA A 20 -11.42 -4.44 10.65
CA ALA A 20 -12.63 -4.32 9.85
C ALA A 20 -12.47 -4.96 8.45
N VAL A 21 -11.29 -4.76 7.84
CA VAL A 21 -10.92 -5.31 6.53
C VAL A 21 -9.42 -5.65 6.48
N LEU A 22 -9.04 -6.56 5.58
CA LEU A 22 -7.65 -6.90 5.33
C LEU A 22 -7.01 -5.92 4.33
N PRO A 23 -5.95 -5.16 4.71
CA PRO A 23 -5.24 -4.29 3.78
C PRO A 23 -4.28 -5.11 2.90
N VAL A 24 -4.64 -5.32 1.64
CA VAL A 24 -3.81 -6.03 0.66
C VAL A 24 -3.37 -5.10 -0.48
N PHE A 25 -2.12 -5.27 -0.93
CA PHE A 25 -1.59 -4.58 -2.11
C PHE A 25 -1.60 -5.55 -3.30
N VAL A 26 -2.34 -5.20 -4.35
CA VAL A 26 -2.49 -6.05 -5.54
C VAL A 26 -1.52 -5.56 -6.62
N PRO A 27 -0.53 -6.37 -7.04
CA PRO A 27 0.34 -6.00 -8.14
C PRO A 27 -0.43 -6.08 -9.47
N LEU A 28 -0.38 -4.99 -10.25
CA LEU A 28 -1.09 -4.89 -11.53
C LEU A 28 -0.19 -4.65 -12.74
N ARG A 29 1.14 -4.50 -12.54
CA ARG A 29 2.07 -4.30 -13.64
C ARG A 29 1.98 -5.45 -14.65
N GLY A 30 1.65 -5.12 -15.90
CA GLY A 30 1.47 -6.08 -16.99
C GLY A 30 0.22 -6.95 -16.88
N GLN A 31 -0.64 -6.70 -15.90
CA GLN A 31 -1.91 -7.42 -15.73
C GLN A 31 -3.03 -6.73 -16.48
N ARG A 32 -4.05 -7.50 -16.85
CA ARG A 32 -5.27 -6.98 -17.46
C ARG A 32 -6.27 -6.54 -16.39
N ALA A 33 -6.86 -5.38 -16.56
CA ALA A 33 -8.00 -4.91 -15.79
C ALA A 33 -9.10 -4.44 -16.72
N VAL A 34 -10.36 -4.56 -16.29
CA VAL A 34 -11.52 -4.13 -17.08
C VAL A 34 -12.34 -3.13 -16.29
N VAL A 35 -12.83 -2.10 -16.95
CA VAL A 35 -13.79 -1.13 -16.41
C VAL A 35 -15.02 -1.16 -17.30
N ILE A 36 -16.17 -1.52 -16.73
CA ILE A 36 -17.46 -1.47 -17.41
C ILE A 36 -18.14 -0.18 -16.98
N GLY A 37 -18.44 0.70 -17.94
CA GLY A 37 -19.03 2.02 -17.70
C GLY A 37 -18.07 3.17 -18.02
N GLY A 38 -18.60 4.21 -18.66
CA GLY A 38 -17.83 5.33 -19.21
C GLY A 38 -17.93 6.65 -18.44
N ASN A 39 -18.48 6.63 -17.21
CA ASN A 39 -18.69 7.85 -16.43
C ASN A 39 -17.40 8.41 -15.78
N ALA A 40 -17.47 9.62 -15.25
CA ALA A 40 -16.32 10.30 -14.65
C ALA A 40 -15.74 9.56 -13.42
N GLY A 41 -16.59 8.88 -12.62
CA GLY A 41 -16.14 8.07 -11.48
C GLY A 41 -15.33 6.85 -11.92
N ALA A 42 -15.75 6.20 -13.00
CA ALA A 42 -15.03 5.11 -13.64
C ALA A 42 -13.69 5.57 -14.24
N ALA A 43 -13.62 6.80 -14.78
CA ALA A 43 -12.40 7.35 -15.36
C ALA A 43 -11.27 7.49 -14.32
N TRP A 44 -11.58 7.91 -13.09
CA TRP A 44 -10.59 7.94 -12.02
C TRP A 44 -10.06 6.54 -11.67
N LYS A 45 -10.94 5.51 -11.62
CA LYS A 45 -10.53 4.12 -11.36
C LYS A 45 -9.68 3.55 -12.50
N ALA A 46 -10.04 3.84 -13.75
CA ALA A 46 -9.26 3.44 -14.91
C ALA A 46 -7.82 4.01 -14.84
N ARG A 47 -7.68 5.31 -14.54
CA ARG A 47 -6.37 5.95 -14.35
C ARG A 47 -5.60 5.35 -13.17
N LEU A 48 -6.27 5.06 -12.06
CA LEU A 48 -5.63 4.47 -10.89
C LEU A 48 -5.04 3.08 -11.20
N LEU A 49 -5.82 2.21 -11.86
CA LEU A 49 -5.37 0.87 -12.25
C LEU A 49 -4.21 0.95 -13.25
N ALA A 50 -4.32 1.83 -14.26
CA ALA A 50 -3.24 2.06 -15.22
C ALA A 50 -1.98 2.65 -14.56
N SER A 51 -2.12 3.54 -13.57
CA SER A 51 -0.98 4.08 -12.79
C SER A 51 -0.27 3.00 -11.96
N ALA A 52 -0.94 1.89 -11.66
CA ALA A 52 -0.34 0.70 -11.06
C ALA A 52 0.29 -0.26 -12.10
N GLY A 53 0.37 0.16 -13.37
CA GLY A 53 0.97 -0.57 -14.48
C GLY A 53 0.03 -1.54 -15.20
N ALA A 54 -1.29 -1.46 -14.98
CA ALA A 54 -2.26 -2.31 -15.65
C ALA A 54 -2.45 -1.92 -17.13
N ARG A 55 -2.84 -2.90 -17.94
CA ARG A 55 -3.55 -2.66 -19.21
C ARG A 55 -5.04 -2.66 -18.89
N VAL A 56 -5.67 -1.50 -19.01
CA VAL A 56 -7.07 -1.26 -18.67
C VAL A 56 -7.91 -1.20 -19.94
N ASP A 57 -8.83 -2.14 -20.11
CA ASP A 57 -9.88 -2.07 -21.13
C ASP A 57 -11.12 -1.41 -20.51
N VAL A 58 -11.56 -0.27 -21.05
CA VAL A 58 -12.79 0.41 -20.65
C VAL A 58 -13.85 0.14 -21.70
N ILE A 59 -15.02 -0.35 -21.28
CA ILE A 59 -16.09 -0.79 -22.18
C ILE A 59 -17.39 -0.08 -21.77
N ALA A 60 -17.93 0.74 -22.67
CA ALA A 60 -19.20 1.43 -22.49
C ALA A 60 -19.72 1.95 -23.84
N ASP A 61 -21.04 2.06 -24.01
CA ASP A 61 -21.64 2.67 -25.21
C ASP A 61 -21.33 4.17 -25.29
N GLU A 62 -21.41 4.87 -24.15
CA GLU A 62 -21.10 6.29 -24.03
C GLU A 62 -19.95 6.54 -23.05
N MET A 63 -19.11 7.52 -23.36
CA MET A 63 -17.94 7.90 -22.57
C MET A 63 -18.04 9.37 -22.19
N SER A 64 -17.74 9.71 -20.94
CA SER A 64 -17.58 11.10 -20.51
C SER A 64 -16.29 11.69 -21.08
N ASP A 65 -16.15 13.01 -21.06
CA ASP A 65 -14.93 13.67 -21.51
C ASP A 65 -13.71 13.30 -20.67
N GLU A 66 -13.90 13.11 -19.35
CA GLU A 66 -12.86 12.62 -18.45
C GLU A 66 -12.38 11.22 -18.80
N MET A 67 -13.29 10.36 -19.27
CA MET A 67 -12.95 9.01 -19.71
C MET A 67 -12.21 9.04 -21.05
N ARG A 68 -12.65 9.87 -22.00
CA ARG A 68 -11.93 10.09 -23.27
C ARG A 68 -10.52 10.63 -23.07
N ALA A 69 -10.29 11.42 -22.02
CA ALA A 69 -8.98 11.94 -21.66
C ALA A 69 -8.10 10.96 -20.85
N ALA A 70 -8.68 9.85 -20.34
CA ALA A 70 -7.94 8.92 -19.48
C ALA A 70 -6.70 8.29 -20.14
N PRO A 71 -6.69 7.91 -21.43
CA PRO A 71 -5.48 7.37 -22.07
C PRO A 71 -4.29 8.33 -22.13
N GLN A 72 -4.52 9.64 -22.06
CA GLN A 72 -3.46 10.66 -22.15
C GLN A 72 -2.82 10.98 -20.79
N SER A 73 -3.38 10.46 -19.69
CA SER A 73 -3.04 10.86 -18.32
C SER A 73 -2.52 9.71 -17.46
N VAL A 74 -1.89 8.71 -18.09
CA VAL A 74 -1.36 7.51 -17.43
C VAL A 74 0.14 7.35 -17.65
N PRO A 75 0.97 7.30 -16.59
CA PRO A 75 2.43 7.31 -16.73
C PRO A 75 3.08 5.95 -16.99
N ASP A 76 2.43 4.83 -16.58
CA ASP A 76 3.12 3.52 -16.45
C ASP A 76 2.29 2.33 -16.99
N GLY A 77 1.05 2.57 -17.41
CA GLY A 77 0.12 1.57 -17.95
C GLY A 77 -0.58 2.07 -19.20
N ILE A 78 -1.63 1.37 -19.64
CA ILE A 78 -2.37 1.70 -20.87
C ILE A 78 -3.86 1.67 -20.58
N VAL A 79 -4.60 2.62 -21.14
CA VAL A 79 -6.07 2.62 -21.15
C VAL A 79 -6.55 2.51 -22.59
N VAL A 80 -7.40 1.53 -22.88
CA VAL A 80 -8.01 1.30 -24.19
C VAL A 80 -9.51 1.47 -24.05
N LEU A 81 -10.11 2.32 -24.90
CA LEU A 81 -11.55 2.60 -24.86
C LEU A 81 -12.28 1.80 -25.94
N HIS A 82 -13.34 1.10 -25.55
CA HIS A 82 -14.20 0.32 -26.42
C HIS A 82 -15.62 0.93 -26.37
N ALA A 83 -16.00 1.66 -27.43
CA ALA A 83 -17.30 2.34 -27.54
C ALA A 83 -18.41 1.34 -27.94
N ARG A 84 -18.79 0.47 -27.02
CA ARG A 84 -19.82 -0.57 -27.16
C ARG A 84 -20.23 -1.13 -25.79
N GLY A 85 -21.37 -1.82 -25.74
CA GLY A 85 -21.75 -2.68 -24.62
C GLY A 85 -20.76 -3.82 -24.37
N TRP A 86 -20.65 -4.21 -23.10
CA TRP A 86 -19.80 -5.31 -22.64
C TRP A 86 -20.44 -6.68 -22.91
N ARG A 87 -19.59 -7.71 -22.92
CA ARG A 87 -19.96 -9.12 -23.06
C ARG A 87 -19.16 -9.95 -22.06
N PRO A 88 -19.65 -11.13 -21.62
CA PRO A 88 -18.92 -11.96 -20.66
C PRO A 88 -17.47 -12.28 -21.05
N ASP A 89 -17.22 -12.54 -22.33
CA ASP A 89 -15.89 -12.86 -22.88
C ASP A 89 -14.89 -11.70 -22.71
N ASP A 90 -15.38 -10.47 -22.59
CA ASP A 90 -14.52 -9.30 -22.32
C ASP A 90 -13.85 -9.37 -20.95
N LEU A 91 -14.32 -10.22 -20.04
CA LEU A 91 -13.83 -10.33 -18.66
C LEU A 91 -12.81 -11.45 -18.49
N GLU A 92 -12.54 -12.22 -19.54
CA GLU A 92 -11.54 -13.29 -19.51
C GLU A 92 -10.15 -12.76 -19.16
N ALA A 93 -9.45 -13.48 -18.29
CA ALA A 93 -8.13 -13.14 -17.77
C ALA A 93 -8.01 -11.75 -17.11
N ALA A 94 -9.13 -11.08 -16.79
CA ALA A 94 -9.11 -9.84 -16.03
C ALA A 94 -8.70 -10.14 -14.57
N ARG A 95 -7.69 -9.44 -14.07
CA ARG A 95 -7.27 -9.54 -12.66
C ARG A 95 -8.20 -8.74 -11.74
N VAL A 96 -8.66 -7.60 -12.22
CA VAL A 96 -9.57 -6.68 -11.52
C VAL A 96 -10.64 -6.23 -12.50
N VAL A 97 -11.90 -6.22 -12.06
CA VAL A 97 -13.03 -5.66 -12.80
C VAL A 97 -13.71 -4.57 -11.97
N ILE A 98 -13.88 -3.40 -12.58
CA ILE A 98 -14.69 -2.31 -12.03
C ILE A 98 -16.02 -2.28 -12.77
N VAL A 99 -17.11 -2.30 -12.03
CA VAL A 99 -18.47 -2.22 -12.58
C VAL A 99 -19.06 -0.86 -12.18
N ALA A 100 -19.27 0.02 -13.15
CA ALA A 100 -19.71 1.40 -12.98
C ALA A 100 -20.89 1.73 -13.90
N VAL A 101 -21.90 0.84 -13.90
CA VAL A 101 -23.15 1.00 -14.65
C VAL A 101 -24.28 1.45 -13.73
N GLU A 102 -25.29 2.13 -14.30
CA GLU A 102 -26.44 2.64 -13.54
C GLU A 102 -27.46 1.53 -13.27
N ASP A 103 -27.75 0.67 -14.24
CA ASP A 103 -28.74 -0.41 -14.10
C ASP A 103 -28.28 -1.50 -13.11
N GLU A 104 -29.17 -1.86 -12.19
CA GLU A 104 -28.87 -2.83 -11.13
C GLU A 104 -28.74 -4.25 -11.68
N ALA A 105 -29.60 -4.65 -12.63
CA ALA A 105 -29.57 -5.99 -13.18
C ALA A 105 -28.30 -6.20 -14.03
N GLU A 106 -27.91 -5.19 -14.81
CA GLU A 106 -26.65 -5.17 -15.54
C GLU A 106 -25.44 -5.23 -14.59
N ALA A 107 -25.44 -4.45 -13.51
CA ALA A 107 -24.37 -4.49 -12.52
C ALA A 107 -24.21 -5.89 -11.91
N GLN A 108 -25.32 -6.53 -11.52
CA GLN A 108 -25.30 -7.89 -10.98
C GLN A 108 -24.82 -8.93 -12.00
N ALA A 109 -25.25 -8.82 -13.26
CA ALA A 109 -24.81 -9.70 -14.33
C ALA A 109 -23.30 -9.57 -14.59
N ALA A 110 -22.78 -8.33 -14.63
CA ALA A 110 -21.37 -8.02 -14.81
C ALA A 110 -20.52 -8.55 -13.65
N VAL A 111 -20.95 -8.32 -12.40
CA VAL A 111 -20.28 -8.83 -11.19
C VAL A 111 -20.23 -10.36 -11.20
N ALA A 112 -21.34 -11.02 -11.52
CA ALA A 112 -21.38 -12.48 -11.60
C ALA A 112 -20.45 -13.03 -12.70
N ALA A 113 -20.39 -12.38 -13.86
CA ALA A 113 -19.50 -12.76 -14.95
C ALA A 113 -18.01 -12.55 -14.56
N ALA A 114 -17.68 -11.42 -13.95
CA ALA A 114 -16.33 -11.12 -13.48
C ALA A 114 -15.83 -12.13 -12.43
N ARG A 115 -16.69 -12.50 -11.48
CA ARG A 115 -16.37 -13.53 -10.47
C ARG A 115 -16.15 -14.91 -11.09
N ARG A 116 -16.95 -15.29 -12.09
CA ARG A 116 -16.73 -16.54 -12.85
C ARG A 116 -15.40 -16.55 -13.58
N ALA A 117 -14.92 -15.39 -14.04
CA ALA A 117 -13.59 -15.24 -14.64
C ALA A 117 -12.44 -15.22 -13.60
N GLY A 118 -12.73 -15.29 -12.30
CA GLY A 118 -11.73 -15.26 -11.22
C GLY A 118 -11.17 -13.86 -10.91
N ALA A 119 -11.83 -12.81 -11.39
CA ALA A 119 -11.42 -11.43 -11.15
C ALA A 119 -11.82 -10.94 -9.74
N ILE A 120 -11.04 -10.02 -9.20
CA ILE A 120 -11.44 -9.22 -8.03
C ILE A 120 -12.40 -8.14 -8.49
N VAL A 121 -13.57 -8.02 -7.87
CA VAL A 121 -14.62 -7.10 -8.33
C VAL A 121 -14.80 -5.91 -7.40
N ASN A 122 -14.98 -4.73 -7.99
CA ASN A 122 -15.51 -3.55 -7.30
C ASN A 122 -16.66 -2.94 -8.11
N ALA A 123 -17.85 -2.92 -7.53
CA ALA A 123 -19.03 -2.27 -8.11
C ALA A 123 -19.23 -0.89 -7.47
N VAL A 124 -19.25 0.15 -8.30
CA VAL A 124 -19.41 1.54 -7.86
C VAL A 124 -20.78 1.72 -7.20
N ASP A 125 -20.78 2.39 -6.06
CA ASP A 125 -21.95 2.66 -5.20
C ASP A 125 -22.72 1.41 -4.73
N ARG A 126 -22.12 0.21 -4.87
CA ARG A 126 -22.70 -1.08 -4.49
C ARG A 126 -21.76 -1.90 -3.60
N PRO A 127 -21.54 -1.50 -2.34
CA PRO A 127 -20.61 -2.19 -1.44
C PRO A 127 -20.91 -3.69 -1.27
N HIS A 128 -22.19 -4.07 -1.28
CA HIS A 128 -22.64 -5.46 -1.14
C HIS A 128 -22.25 -6.37 -2.32
N LEU A 129 -21.87 -5.80 -3.48
CA LEU A 129 -21.38 -6.53 -4.64
C LEU A 129 -19.85 -6.53 -4.76
N CYS A 130 -19.14 -5.84 -3.86
CA CYS A 130 -17.70 -5.66 -3.93
C CYS A 130 -16.94 -6.76 -3.19
N ASP A 131 -15.82 -7.21 -3.78
CA ASP A 131 -14.82 -8.03 -3.09
C ASP A 131 -13.73 -7.15 -2.45
N VAL A 132 -13.54 -5.94 -2.98
CA VAL A 132 -12.57 -4.94 -2.49
C VAL A 132 -13.17 -3.54 -2.47
N GLN A 133 -12.65 -2.71 -1.57
CA GLN A 133 -12.95 -1.29 -1.49
C GLN A 133 -11.71 -0.44 -1.80
N PHE A 134 -11.94 0.74 -2.40
CA PHE A 134 -10.90 1.72 -2.63
C PHE A 134 -10.94 2.76 -1.51
N GLY A 135 -9.88 2.78 -0.70
CA GLY A 135 -9.68 3.80 0.33
C GLY A 135 -8.97 5.05 -0.22
N ALA A 136 -8.57 5.95 0.69
CA ALA A 136 -7.67 7.03 0.33
C ALA A 136 -6.26 6.47 0.08
N ILE A 137 -5.56 6.96 -0.94
CA ILE A 137 -4.25 6.45 -1.34
C ILE A 137 -3.25 7.61 -1.30
N VAL A 138 -2.19 7.45 -0.50
CA VAL A 138 -0.99 8.28 -0.62
C VAL A 138 -0.03 7.60 -1.57
N ASN A 139 0.22 8.23 -2.72
CA ASN A 139 1.16 7.74 -3.71
C ASN A 139 2.51 8.49 -3.58
N ARG A 140 3.55 7.74 -3.22
CA ARG A 140 4.97 8.14 -3.18
C ARG A 140 5.81 7.02 -3.79
N SER A 141 5.33 6.48 -4.92
CA SER A 141 5.86 5.26 -5.54
C SER A 141 7.39 5.25 -5.57
N PRO A 142 8.03 4.14 -5.16
CA PRO A 142 7.42 2.83 -4.88
C PRO A 142 6.76 2.68 -3.50
N LEU A 143 6.74 3.72 -2.65
CA LEU A 143 6.00 3.71 -1.38
C LEU A 143 4.52 4.08 -1.61
N VAL A 144 3.62 3.24 -1.11
CA VAL A 144 2.18 3.46 -1.19
C VAL A 144 1.58 3.25 0.20
N VAL A 145 0.68 4.15 0.61
CA VAL A 145 -0.11 4.00 1.83
C VAL A 145 -1.58 3.96 1.46
N GLY A 146 -2.27 2.87 1.85
CA GLY A 146 -3.72 2.75 1.77
C GLY A 146 -4.37 3.11 3.10
N ILE A 147 -5.43 3.91 3.06
CA ILE A 147 -6.18 4.35 4.24
C ILE A 147 -7.63 3.93 4.06
N SER A 148 -8.13 3.04 4.92
CA SER A 148 -9.55 2.67 4.98
C SER A 148 -10.18 3.20 6.26
N THR A 149 -11.40 3.70 6.14
CA THR A 149 -12.31 4.00 7.27
C THR A 149 -13.54 3.09 7.24
N ASP A 150 -13.50 2.02 6.44
CA ASP A 150 -14.61 1.10 6.23
C ASP A 150 -15.96 1.81 5.93
N GLY A 151 -15.89 2.83 5.08
CA GLY A 151 -17.03 3.66 4.70
C GLY A 151 -17.51 4.67 5.75
N ALA A 152 -16.98 4.66 6.98
CA ALA A 152 -17.52 5.47 8.08
C ALA A 152 -17.26 6.98 7.93
N ALA A 153 -16.12 7.39 7.38
CA ALA A 153 -15.74 8.80 7.36
C ALA A 153 -14.81 9.17 6.17
N PRO A 154 -15.37 9.47 4.98
CA PRO A 154 -14.58 9.87 3.81
C PRO A 154 -13.76 11.13 4.04
N VAL A 155 -14.31 12.14 4.72
CA VAL A 155 -13.62 13.41 5.01
C VAL A 155 -12.45 13.20 5.98
N LEU A 156 -12.60 12.30 6.96
CA LEU A 156 -11.51 11.94 7.86
C LEU A 156 -10.39 11.21 7.11
N ALA A 157 -10.73 10.25 6.24
CA ALA A 157 -9.76 9.55 5.41
C ALA A 157 -8.97 10.53 4.51
N GLN A 158 -9.65 11.52 3.95
CA GLN A 158 -9.02 12.58 3.16
C GLN A 158 -8.09 13.47 4.00
N THR A 159 -8.49 13.81 5.21
CA THR A 159 -7.65 14.59 6.14
C THR A 159 -6.40 13.81 6.54
N LEU A 160 -6.54 12.51 6.84
CA LEU A 160 -5.43 11.63 7.15
C LEU A 160 -4.48 11.48 5.96
N ARG A 161 -5.03 11.36 4.74
CA ARG A 161 -4.24 11.33 3.50
C ARG A 161 -3.33 12.56 3.39
N SER A 162 -3.90 13.75 3.52
CA SER A 162 -3.13 15.01 3.42
C SER A 162 -2.05 15.13 4.51
N LYS A 163 -2.34 14.67 5.74
CA LYS A 163 -1.33 14.66 6.82
C LYS A 163 -0.19 13.71 6.52
N ILE A 164 -0.49 12.50 6.05
CA ILE A 164 0.53 11.51 5.70
C ILE A 164 1.34 11.96 4.47
N GLU A 165 0.71 12.57 3.48
CA GLU A 165 1.38 13.18 2.32
C GLU A 165 2.42 14.24 2.72
N ALA A 166 2.12 15.04 3.74
CA ALA A 166 3.03 16.05 4.28
C ALA A 166 4.21 15.45 5.06
N LEU A 167 4.03 14.26 5.65
CA LEU A 167 5.07 13.56 6.42
C LEU A 167 6.02 12.73 5.55
N ILE A 168 5.64 12.42 4.31
CA ILE A 168 6.41 11.55 3.41
C ILE A 168 6.93 12.39 2.23
N PRO A 169 8.21 12.82 2.26
CA PRO A 169 8.84 13.55 1.17
C PRO A 169 8.80 12.77 -0.15
N VAL A 170 8.67 13.50 -1.26
CA VAL A 170 8.67 12.90 -2.61
C VAL A 170 10.03 12.29 -2.97
N GLY A 171 11.13 12.89 -2.52
CA GLY A 171 12.49 12.42 -2.80
C GLY A 171 12.80 11.02 -2.25
N LEU A 172 12.04 10.52 -1.26
CA LEU A 172 12.22 9.17 -0.69
C LEU A 172 12.13 8.04 -1.73
N ALA A 173 11.52 8.28 -2.88
CA ALA A 173 11.50 7.32 -3.98
C ALA A 173 12.91 6.86 -4.37
N ARG A 174 13.88 7.78 -4.45
CA ARG A 174 15.28 7.48 -4.81
C ARG A 174 15.97 6.62 -3.76
N TRP A 175 15.68 6.88 -2.49
CA TRP A 175 16.15 6.06 -1.38
C TRP A 175 15.57 4.64 -1.46
N LEU A 176 14.28 4.49 -1.73
CA LEU A 176 13.67 3.16 -1.85
C LEU A 176 14.25 2.35 -3.01
N ASP A 177 14.57 2.99 -4.13
CA ASP A 177 15.23 2.31 -5.25
C ASP A 177 16.65 1.87 -4.89
N ALA A 178 17.41 2.72 -4.17
CA ALA A 178 18.71 2.34 -3.61
C ALA A 178 18.58 1.17 -2.62
N ALA A 179 17.60 1.19 -1.72
CA ALA A 179 17.35 0.09 -0.77
C ALA A 179 17.10 -1.24 -1.48
N LYS A 180 16.33 -1.23 -2.59
CA LYS A 180 16.11 -2.43 -3.42
C LYS A 180 17.41 -2.91 -4.05
N ALA A 181 18.20 -2.00 -4.63
CA ALA A 181 19.46 -2.32 -5.28
C ALA A 181 20.49 -2.91 -4.29
N TRP A 182 20.57 -2.35 -3.08
CA TRP A 182 21.58 -2.75 -2.08
C TRP A 182 21.16 -3.95 -1.22
N ARG A 183 19.89 -4.37 -1.27
CA ARG A 183 19.32 -5.39 -0.38
C ARG A 183 20.13 -6.69 -0.34
N ALA A 184 20.56 -7.18 -1.50
CA ALA A 184 21.30 -8.44 -1.61
C ALA A 184 22.69 -8.33 -0.97
N GLU A 185 23.39 -7.22 -1.21
CA GLU A 185 24.71 -6.96 -0.66
C GLU A 185 24.67 -6.79 0.86
N VAL A 186 23.73 -5.98 1.36
CA VAL A 186 23.49 -5.79 2.79
C VAL A 186 23.16 -7.11 3.48
N ALA A 187 22.38 -7.97 2.82
CA ALA A 187 22.05 -9.29 3.35
C ALA A 187 23.28 -10.20 3.44
N GLY A 188 24.21 -10.11 2.50
CA GLY A 188 25.47 -10.87 2.49
C GLY A 188 26.53 -10.35 3.47
N ARG A 189 26.49 -9.05 3.82
CA ARG A 189 27.47 -8.42 4.71
C ARG A 189 27.24 -8.70 6.21
N PHE A 190 25.98 -8.76 6.65
CA PHE A 190 25.63 -8.95 8.06
C PHE A 190 25.18 -10.37 8.35
N VAL A 191 25.84 -11.02 9.32
CA VAL A 191 25.50 -12.36 9.81
C VAL A 191 24.26 -12.33 10.71
N THR A 192 24.11 -11.28 11.53
CA THR A 192 23.01 -11.19 12.51
C THR A 192 21.86 -10.31 12.02
N MET A 193 20.64 -10.65 12.44
CA MET A 193 19.45 -9.84 12.17
C MET A 193 19.52 -8.47 12.86
N THR A 194 20.14 -8.38 14.03
CA THR A 194 20.30 -7.13 14.79
C THR A 194 21.20 -6.13 14.05
N ALA A 195 22.35 -6.56 13.54
CA ALA A 195 23.26 -5.68 12.78
C ALA A 195 22.61 -5.22 11.47
N ARG A 196 21.94 -6.14 10.77
CA ARG A 196 21.17 -5.82 9.56
C ARG A 196 20.08 -4.79 9.85
N ARG A 197 19.38 -4.92 10.97
CA ARG A 197 18.35 -3.96 11.40
C ARG A 197 18.95 -2.59 11.73
N ALA A 198 20.09 -2.55 12.42
CA ALA A 198 20.79 -1.30 12.73
C ALA A 198 21.19 -0.55 11.45
N PHE A 199 21.71 -1.25 10.44
CA PHE A 199 21.97 -0.68 9.12
C PHE A 199 20.70 -0.04 8.53
N TRP A 200 19.58 -0.77 8.47
CA TRP A 200 18.34 -0.24 7.89
C TRP A 200 17.75 0.92 8.68
N GLN A 201 17.98 0.98 10.00
CA GLN A 201 17.60 2.13 10.81
C GLN A 201 18.42 3.37 10.43
N ARG A 202 19.76 3.25 10.35
CA ARG A 202 20.63 4.36 9.90
C ARG A 202 20.29 4.82 8.49
N PHE A 203 20.03 3.86 7.59
CA PHE A 203 19.56 4.12 6.24
C PHE A 203 18.26 4.94 6.25
N ALA A 204 17.27 4.52 7.05
CA ALA A 204 16.00 5.22 7.14
C ALA A 204 16.18 6.64 7.71
N ASP A 205 16.95 6.80 8.79
CA ASP A 205 17.23 8.10 9.40
C ASP A 205 17.87 9.05 8.37
N ARG A 206 18.85 8.56 7.60
CA ARG A 206 19.47 9.34 6.52
C ARG A 206 18.48 9.70 5.41
N ALA A 207 17.66 8.75 4.97
CA ALA A 207 16.67 8.98 3.94
C ALA A 207 15.66 10.07 4.32
N PHE A 208 15.31 10.18 5.60
CA PHE A 208 14.43 11.25 6.10
C PHE A 208 15.16 12.58 6.33
N LEU A 209 16.46 12.56 6.61
CA LEU A 209 17.27 13.77 6.79
C LEU A 209 17.62 14.42 5.43
N GLU A 210 17.90 13.60 4.42
CA GLU A 210 18.35 14.03 3.09
C GLU A 210 17.43 13.47 1.97
N PRO A 211 16.10 13.73 2.01
CA PRO A 211 15.14 13.03 1.15
C PRO A 211 15.35 13.30 -0.35
N ASP A 212 15.80 14.50 -0.73
CA ASP A 212 15.94 14.89 -2.14
C ASP A 212 17.31 14.51 -2.74
N ARG A 213 18.24 14.03 -1.90
CA ARG A 213 19.55 13.56 -2.34
C ARG A 213 19.40 12.23 -3.08
N CYS A 214 20.15 12.05 -4.17
CA CYS A 214 20.29 10.75 -4.80
C CYS A 214 21.34 9.93 -4.04
N PRO A 215 21.00 8.76 -3.46
CA PRO A 215 21.98 7.93 -2.78
C PRO A 215 23.03 7.42 -3.76
N THR A 216 24.30 7.42 -3.35
CA THR A 216 25.43 6.94 -4.15
C THR A 216 26.04 5.67 -3.55
N ARG A 217 27.05 5.11 -4.22
CA ARG A 217 27.83 4.00 -3.67
C ARG A 217 28.54 4.38 -2.37
N ASP A 218 29.06 5.61 -2.29
CA ASP A 218 29.73 6.12 -1.10
C ASP A 218 28.79 6.11 0.12
N ASP A 219 27.51 6.45 -0.07
CA ASP A 219 26.50 6.38 0.99
C ASP A 219 26.33 4.95 1.53
N LEU A 220 26.36 3.94 0.66
CA LEU A 220 26.30 2.55 1.07
C LEU A 220 27.54 2.17 1.88
N ASP A 221 28.73 2.51 1.39
CA ASP A 221 30.00 2.17 2.03
C ASP A 221 30.10 2.84 3.43
N ASP A 222 29.67 4.11 3.56
CA ASP A 222 29.57 4.83 4.84
C ASP A 222 28.59 4.15 5.81
N LEU A 223 27.40 3.78 5.34
CA LEU A 223 26.38 3.10 6.16
C LEU A 223 26.83 1.72 6.61
N LEU A 224 27.58 0.99 5.79
CA LEU A 224 28.18 -0.30 6.11
C LEU A 224 29.34 -0.16 7.12
N ALA A 225 30.15 0.91 7.01
CA ALA A 225 31.24 1.20 7.93
C ALA A 225 30.76 1.58 9.34
N GLY A 226 29.54 2.14 9.45
CA GLY A 226 28.89 2.46 10.73
C GLY A 226 28.60 1.26 11.66
N ASP A 227 28.97 0.04 11.27
CA ASP A 227 28.94 -1.17 12.11
C ASP A 227 30.21 -1.36 12.97
N ALA A 228 31.28 -0.59 12.71
CA ALA A 228 32.57 -0.77 13.37
C ALA A 228 32.63 -0.38 14.85
N GLY A 229 31.53 0.10 15.44
CA GLY A 229 31.51 0.51 16.85
C GLY A 229 30.12 0.66 17.42
N ALA A 230 29.52 -0.43 17.89
CA ALA A 230 28.59 -0.45 19.03
C ALA A 230 28.15 -1.89 19.33
N SER A 231 28.97 -2.61 20.09
CA SER A 231 28.48 -3.67 20.96
C SER A 231 28.68 -3.24 22.41
N GLU A 232 28.15 -2.07 22.76
CA GLU A 232 27.87 -1.75 24.17
C GLU A 232 26.38 -2.00 24.39
N GLY A 233 26.07 -2.95 25.27
CA GLY A 233 24.69 -3.20 25.68
C GLY A 233 24.11 -1.94 26.31
N ALA A 234 23.07 -1.37 25.71
CA ALA A 234 22.40 -0.19 26.23
C ALA A 234 21.17 -0.61 27.04
N ILE A 235 21.06 -0.12 28.28
CA ILE A 235 19.84 -0.26 29.10
C ILE A 235 19.02 1.01 28.92
N THR A 236 17.80 0.87 28.36
CA THR A 236 16.85 1.98 28.27
C THR A 236 15.72 1.75 29.27
N LEU A 237 15.62 2.62 30.29
CA LEU A 237 14.49 2.65 31.21
C LEU A 237 13.32 3.37 30.54
N VAL A 238 12.21 2.64 30.36
CA VAL A 238 11.01 3.14 29.70
C VAL A 238 9.85 3.20 30.70
N GLY A 239 9.28 4.38 30.90
CA GLY A 239 8.02 4.51 31.63
C GLY A 239 6.85 4.05 30.76
N ALA A 240 6.17 2.98 31.16
CA ALA A 240 5.03 2.41 30.42
C ALA A 240 3.73 3.23 30.53
N GLY A 241 3.73 4.30 31.33
CA GLY A 241 2.51 5.03 31.69
C GLY A 241 1.62 4.22 32.65
N PRO A 242 0.39 4.71 32.93
CA PRO A 242 -0.51 4.09 33.92
C PRO A 242 -1.27 2.85 33.38
N GLY A 243 -0.93 2.37 32.18
CA GLY A 243 -1.48 1.13 31.61
C GLY A 243 -1.96 1.26 30.17
N ALA A 244 -2.56 2.39 29.78
CA ALA A 244 -3.04 2.58 28.41
C ALA A 244 -1.86 2.73 27.41
N PRO A 245 -1.80 1.93 26.32
CA PRO A 245 -0.67 1.96 25.38
C PRO A 245 -0.42 3.32 24.73
N GLU A 246 -1.48 4.11 24.50
CA GLU A 246 -1.40 5.45 23.90
C GLU A 246 -0.74 6.50 24.82
N LEU A 247 -0.62 6.20 26.12
CA LEU A 247 0.03 7.07 27.09
C LEU A 247 1.55 6.85 27.15
N MET A 248 2.08 5.89 26.38
CA MET A 248 3.52 5.78 26.20
C MET A 248 4.03 6.93 25.33
N THR A 249 5.16 7.51 25.73
CA THR A 249 5.81 8.52 24.91
C THR A 249 6.30 7.92 23.59
N LEU A 250 6.39 8.72 22.53
CA LEU A 250 6.97 8.25 21.26
C LEU A 250 8.41 7.74 21.43
N LYS A 251 9.17 8.30 22.38
CA LYS A 251 10.53 7.85 22.73
C LYS A 251 10.51 6.46 23.38
N ALA A 252 9.55 6.21 24.27
CA ALA A 252 9.30 4.89 24.87
C ALA A 252 8.97 3.83 23.81
N VAL A 253 8.05 4.14 22.89
CA VAL A 253 7.68 3.24 21.77
C VAL A 253 8.88 2.93 20.89
N ARG A 254 9.74 3.92 20.59
CA ARG A 254 10.96 3.72 19.78
C ARG A 254 12.00 2.88 20.51
N ALA A 255 12.13 3.04 21.83
CA ALA A 255 13.07 2.29 22.64
C ALA A 255 12.68 0.81 22.86
N LEU A 256 11.38 0.48 22.80
CA LEU A 256 10.87 -0.89 22.92
C LEU A 256 10.87 -1.67 21.60
N ARG A 257 11.22 -1.04 20.49
CA ARG A 257 11.20 -1.67 19.16
C ARG A 257 12.50 -2.40 18.87
#